data_AF-A0A925D2A4-F1
#
_entry.id   AF-A0A925D2A4-F1
#
_cell.length_a   1.000
_cell.length_b   1.000
_cell.length_c   1.000
_cell.angle_alpha   90.00
_cell.angle_beta   90.00
_cell.angle_gamma   90.00
#
_symmetry.space_group_name_H-M   'P 1'
#
loop_
_entity.id
_entity.type
_entity.pdbx_description
1 polymer ?
#
loop_
_entity_poly.entity_id
_entity_poly.type
_entity_poly.pdbx_seq_one_letter_code
_entity_poly.pdbx_strand_id
1 'polypeptide(L)'
;LASRGYLYDASTFPTFLGPIARAYYFFKSRLSWEQKQERKQLFGKISEGFRPLRPYSWTTPDGPILEIPVTTMPVFRIPMHLSYVLYLAQYSRALAKTYFRFALFMCRLRGISPSLLLHPLDCLGGDDEPDLSFFPAMQMKGADKVRLVTEVLALFSSMFRVVPMREHARAVLGQPDQKLSTTPQPTTV
;
A
#
# COMPACT_ATOMS: atom_id res chain seq x y z
N LEU A 1 -1.25 16.41 10.97
CA LEU A 1 -0.73 15.13 11.52
C LEU A 1 0.28 15.38 12.63
N ALA A 2 1.31 16.21 12.39
CA ALA A 2 2.27 16.63 13.41
C ALA A 2 1.61 17.20 14.69
N SER A 3 0.72 18.20 14.57
CA SER A 3 -0.08 18.73 15.70
C SER A 3 -0.95 17.71 16.44
N ARG A 4 -1.23 16.55 15.83
CA ARG A 4 -2.00 15.45 16.45
C ARG A 4 -1.11 14.35 17.03
N GLY A 5 0.21 14.55 17.06
CA GLY A 5 1.18 13.59 17.63
C GLY A 5 1.44 12.35 16.77
N TYR A 6 1.13 12.39 15.47
CA TYR A 6 1.44 11.27 14.57
C TYR A 6 2.94 11.20 14.29
N LEU A 7 3.52 10.01 14.46
CA LEU A 7 4.94 9.74 14.24
C LEU A 7 5.32 9.73 12.75
N TYR A 8 4.41 9.27 11.90
CA TYR A 8 4.64 9.12 10.47
C TYR A 8 3.37 9.38 9.65
N ASP A 9 3.57 9.70 8.38
CA ASP A 9 2.60 9.70 7.30
C ASP A 9 3.01 8.62 6.27
N ALA A 10 2.04 8.09 5.53
CA ALA A 10 2.24 7.09 4.49
C ALA A 10 1.31 7.38 3.30
N SER A 11 1.19 8.67 2.95
CA SER A 11 0.25 9.15 1.94
C SER A 11 0.86 9.26 0.55
N THR A 12 2.19 9.29 0.42
CA THR A 12 2.83 9.37 -0.89
C THR A 12 2.83 8.02 -1.58
N PHE A 13 2.52 8.03 -2.87
CA PHE A 13 2.49 6.84 -3.72
C PHE A 13 3.36 7.03 -4.96
N PRO A 14 4.67 6.72 -4.89
CA PRO A 14 5.59 7.03 -5.97
C PRO A 14 5.39 6.18 -7.22
N THR A 15 4.46 6.57 -8.10
CA THR A 15 4.17 5.90 -9.37
C THR A 15 4.02 6.88 -10.53
N PHE A 16 4.46 6.47 -11.72
CA PHE A 16 4.16 7.18 -12.97
C PHE A 16 2.79 6.82 -13.55
N LEU A 17 2.16 5.76 -13.02
CA LEU A 17 0.94 5.18 -13.60
C LEU A 17 -0.35 5.87 -13.13
N GLY A 18 -0.26 6.89 -12.26
CA GLY A 18 -1.42 7.60 -11.72
C GLY A 18 -2.45 8.03 -12.79
N PRO A 19 -2.04 8.76 -13.84
CA PRO A 19 -2.95 9.16 -14.90
C PRO A 19 -3.53 7.99 -15.71
N ILE A 20 -2.76 6.91 -15.92
CA ILE A 20 -3.21 5.72 -16.66
C ILE A 20 -4.27 4.98 -15.84
N ALA A 21 -4.03 4.78 -14.54
CA ALA A 21 -4.99 4.19 -13.62
C ALA A 21 -6.28 5.02 -13.56
N ARG A 22 -6.17 6.36 -13.53
CA ARG A 22 -7.32 7.27 -13.57
C ARG A 22 -8.10 7.16 -14.89
N ALA A 23 -7.41 7.09 -16.02
CA ALA A 23 -8.05 6.91 -17.33
C ALA A 23 -8.81 5.58 -17.40
N TYR A 24 -8.19 4.48 -16.94
CA TYR A 24 -8.83 3.17 -16.86
C TYR A 24 -10.06 3.19 -15.94
N TYR A 25 -9.94 3.77 -14.74
CA TYR A 25 -11.04 3.91 -13.79
C TYR A 25 -12.21 4.69 -14.41
N PHE A 26 -11.96 5.85 -15.02
CA PHE A 26 -13.00 6.64 -15.68
C PHE A 26 -13.64 5.95 -16.87
N PHE A 27 -12.88 5.11 -17.59
CA PHE A 27 -13.41 4.30 -18.69
C PHE A 27 -14.33 3.17 -18.19
N LYS A 28 -13.96 2.51 -17.10
CA LYS A 28 -14.76 1.41 -16.51
C LYS A 28 -15.93 1.88 -15.65
N SER A 29 -15.85 3.09 -15.10
CA SER A 29 -16.87 3.65 -14.21
C SER A 29 -17.99 4.38 -14.97
N ARG A 30 -19.24 4.25 -14.50
CA ARG A 30 -20.40 5.01 -15.02
C ARG A 30 -20.51 6.40 -14.38
N LEU A 31 -19.42 7.18 -14.37
CA LEU A 31 -19.40 8.49 -13.72
C LEU A 31 -19.87 9.61 -14.63
N SER A 32 -20.66 10.52 -14.08
CA SER A 32 -21.03 11.78 -14.73
C SER A 32 -19.79 12.66 -14.95
N TRP A 33 -19.92 13.67 -15.80
CA TRP A 33 -18.83 14.61 -16.04
C TRP A 33 -18.40 15.33 -14.75
N GLU A 34 -19.35 15.78 -13.93
CA GLU A 34 -19.11 16.44 -12.64
C GLU A 34 -18.36 15.52 -11.66
N GLN A 35 -18.77 14.26 -11.55
CA GLN A 35 -18.07 13.26 -10.70
C GLN A 35 -16.64 12.99 -11.17
N LYS A 36 -16.38 13.06 -12.49
CA LYS A 36 -15.02 12.95 -13.04
C LYS A 36 -14.19 14.20 -12.71
N GLN A 37 -14.80 15.38 -12.64
CA GLN A 37 -14.13 16.62 -12.24
C GLN A 37 -13.67 16.57 -10.79
N GLU A 38 -14.55 16.17 -9.87
CA GLU A 38 -14.23 16.01 -8.44
C GLU A 38 -13.08 15.03 -8.20
N ARG A 39 -12.94 14.05 -9.10
CA ARG A 39 -12.00 12.93 -8.98
C ARG A 39 -10.74 13.10 -9.84
N LYS A 40 -10.49 14.31 -10.37
CA LYS A 40 -9.34 14.60 -11.23
C LYS A 40 -7.98 14.28 -10.63
N GLN A 41 -7.86 14.32 -9.30
CA GLN A 41 -6.63 14.01 -8.58
C GLN A 41 -6.52 12.54 -8.17
N LEU A 42 -7.53 11.70 -8.43
CA LEU A 42 -7.46 10.27 -8.14
C LEU A 42 -6.19 9.66 -8.74
N PHE A 43 -5.51 8.85 -7.95
CA PHE A 43 -4.27 8.15 -8.30
C PHE A 43 -3.03 9.03 -8.54
N GLY A 44 -3.11 10.35 -8.34
CA GLY A 44 -1.95 11.24 -8.38
C GLY A 44 -1.50 11.67 -9.79
N LYS A 45 -0.39 12.41 -9.81
CA LYS A 45 0.24 13.00 -11.02
C LYS A 45 1.42 12.14 -11.47
N ILE A 46 1.89 12.32 -12.72
CA ILE A 46 3.13 11.67 -13.20
C ILE A 46 4.33 12.04 -12.32
N SER A 47 4.37 13.27 -11.83
CA SER A 47 5.45 13.76 -10.97
C SER A 47 5.63 12.96 -9.68
N GLU A 48 4.60 12.22 -9.23
CA GLU A 48 4.69 11.36 -8.06
C GLU A 48 5.73 10.26 -8.23
N GLY A 49 5.95 9.74 -9.44
CA GLY A 49 6.94 8.70 -9.70
C GLY A 49 8.39 9.13 -9.43
N PHE A 50 8.68 10.44 -9.37
CA PHE A 50 10.00 10.96 -8.99
C PHE A 50 10.24 11.02 -7.49
N ARG A 51 9.19 10.84 -6.65
CA ARG A 51 9.37 10.81 -5.20
C ARG A 51 10.29 9.66 -4.76
N PRO A 52 11.05 9.83 -3.67
CA PRO A 52 11.87 8.76 -3.13
C PRO A 52 10.99 7.59 -2.64
N LEU A 53 11.55 6.37 -2.67
CA LEU A 53 10.95 5.21 -1.99
C LEU A 53 11.49 5.00 -0.58
N ARG A 54 12.63 5.63 -0.26
CA ARG A 54 13.16 5.61 1.11
C ARG A 54 12.39 6.60 1.96
N PRO A 55 12.18 6.30 3.26
CA PRO A 55 11.60 7.26 4.18
C PRO A 55 12.35 8.58 4.19
N TYR A 56 11.62 9.67 4.39
CA TYR A 56 12.16 11.02 4.46
C TYR A 56 11.30 11.86 5.40
N SER A 57 11.74 13.05 5.81
CA SER A 57 10.96 13.90 6.71
C SER A 57 10.25 15.00 5.95
N TRP A 58 8.98 15.22 6.26
CA TRP A 58 8.31 16.49 5.99
C TRP A 58 8.66 17.48 7.09
N THR A 59 8.86 18.74 6.72
CA THR A 59 8.95 19.86 7.67
C THR A 59 7.59 20.55 7.73
N THR A 60 7.01 20.64 8.92
CA THR A 60 5.74 21.34 9.14
C THR A 60 5.88 22.37 10.26
N PRO A 61 4.98 23.37 10.37
CA PRO A 61 5.02 24.34 11.47
C PRO A 61 4.95 23.69 12.86
N ASP A 62 4.24 22.56 12.98
CA ASP A 62 4.05 21.84 14.24
C ASP A 62 5.16 20.79 14.50
N GLY A 63 6.23 20.79 13.71
CA GLY A 63 7.36 19.86 13.81
C GLY A 63 7.49 18.90 12.61
N PRO A 64 8.56 18.10 12.57
CA PRO A 64 8.79 17.14 11.50
C PRO A 64 7.82 15.95 11.59
N ILE A 65 7.46 15.38 10.44
CA ILE A 65 6.76 14.09 10.36
C ILE A 65 7.47 13.17 9.36
N LEU A 66 7.72 11.93 9.77
CA LEU A 66 8.35 10.93 8.91
C LEU A 66 7.38 10.50 7.80
N GLU A 67 7.72 10.68 6.55
CA GLU A 67 7.04 10.02 5.43
C GLU A 67 7.62 8.61 5.25
N ILE A 68 6.74 7.62 5.20
CA ILE A 68 7.05 6.26 4.76
C ILE A 68 6.27 6.00 3.48
N PRO A 69 6.90 6.17 2.30
CA PRO A 69 6.20 6.06 1.03
C PRO A 69 5.54 4.69 0.84
N VAL A 70 4.36 4.70 0.24
CA VAL A 70 3.68 3.48 -0.22
C VAL A 70 4.53 2.83 -1.30
N THR A 71 5.00 1.61 -1.05
CA THR A 71 6.07 1.02 -1.86
C THR A 71 5.61 0.63 -3.26
N THR A 72 6.28 1.18 -4.28
CA THR A 72 6.21 0.69 -5.66
C THR A 72 7.49 -0.05 -6.02
N MET A 73 7.43 -0.88 -7.06
CA MET A 73 8.59 -1.63 -7.55
C MET A 73 9.74 -0.66 -7.85
N PRO A 74 10.95 -0.87 -7.28
CA PRO A 74 12.09 -0.01 -7.54
C PRO A 74 12.42 0.05 -9.03
N VAL A 75 12.98 1.19 -9.47
CA VAL A 75 13.27 1.52 -10.88
C VAL A 75 12.00 1.76 -11.71
N PHE A 76 11.10 0.79 -11.82
CA PHE A 76 9.94 0.86 -12.72
C PHE A 76 8.75 1.66 -12.17
N ARG A 77 8.69 1.84 -10.84
CA ARG A 77 7.61 2.57 -10.15
C ARG A 77 6.21 1.98 -10.40
N ILE A 78 6.15 0.67 -10.56
CA ILE A 78 4.91 -0.09 -10.79
C ILE A 78 4.31 -0.48 -9.43
N PRO A 79 3.00 -0.29 -9.20
CA PRO A 79 2.33 -0.71 -7.97
C PRO A 79 2.41 -2.20 -7.70
N MET A 80 2.79 -2.59 -6.47
CA MET A 80 3.09 -3.99 -6.12
C MET A 80 2.32 -4.54 -4.91
N HIS A 81 1.31 -3.82 -4.40
CA HIS A 81 0.50 -4.26 -3.26
C HIS A 81 -0.47 -5.40 -3.61
N LEU A 82 -1.07 -6.00 -2.60
CA LEU A 82 -1.86 -7.21 -2.73
C LEU A 82 -2.98 -7.10 -3.76
N SER A 83 -3.71 -5.97 -3.81
CA SER A 83 -4.77 -5.77 -4.80
C SER A 83 -4.28 -5.90 -6.26
N TYR A 84 -3.05 -5.45 -6.55
CA TYR A 84 -2.44 -5.59 -7.89
C TYR A 84 -2.01 -7.04 -8.17
N VAL A 85 -1.47 -7.72 -7.16
CA VAL A 85 -1.10 -9.14 -7.26
C VAL A 85 -2.35 -10.01 -7.47
N LEU A 86 -3.42 -9.77 -6.71
CA LEU A 86 -4.72 -10.43 -6.85
C LEU A 86 -5.33 -10.17 -8.23
N TYR A 87 -5.29 -8.92 -8.70
CA TYR A 87 -5.78 -8.57 -10.03
C TYR A 87 -5.05 -9.38 -11.12
N LEU A 88 -3.72 -9.44 -11.06
CA LEU A 88 -2.89 -10.20 -12.00
C LEU A 88 -3.13 -11.72 -11.88
N ALA A 89 -3.40 -12.22 -10.67
CA ALA A 89 -3.62 -13.63 -10.41
C ALA A 89 -4.93 -14.17 -11.01
N GLN A 90 -5.91 -13.31 -11.31
CA GLN A 90 -7.09 -13.67 -12.08
C GLN A 90 -6.73 -14.16 -13.49
N TYR A 91 -5.62 -13.65 -14.05
CA TYR A 91 -5.13 -14.06 -15.37
C TYR A 91 -4.11 -15.19 -15.25
N SER A 92 -3.16 -15.07 -14.32
CA SER A 92 -2.16 -16.10 -14.08
C SER A 92 -1.56 -15.99 -12.68
N ARG A 93 -1.81 -17.00 -11.83
CA ARG A 93 -1.23 -17.09 -10.47
C ARG A 93 0.30 -17.17 -10.51
N ALA A 94 0.86 -17.90 -11.48
CA ALA A 94 2.31 -18.00 -11.64
C ALA A 94 2.92 -16.64 -11.97
N LEU A 95 2.33 -15.89 -12.92
CA LEU A 95 2.80 -14.56 -13.27
C LEU A 95 2.68 -13.58 -12.08
N ALA A 96 1.58 -13.63 -11.34
CA ALA A 96 1.38 -12.79 -10.15
C ALA A 96 2.44 -13.03 -9.07
N LYS A 97 2.75 -14.30 -8.77
CA LYS A 97 3.79 -14.66 -7.80
C LYS A 97 5.18 -14.27 -8.30
N THR A 98 5.50 -14.51 -9.57
CA THR A 98 6.78 -14.09 -10.17
C THR A 98 6.95 -12.58 -10.15
N TYR A 99 5.91 -11.83 -10.51
CA TYR A 99 5.86 -10.37 -10.44
C TYR A 99 6.18 -9.87 -9.03
N PHE A 100 5.50 -10.42 -8.01
CA PHE A 100 5.71 -9.99 -6.62
C PHE A 100 7.11 -10.39 -6.10
N ARG A 101 7.58 -11.62 -6.39
CA ARG A 101 8.94 -12.08 -6.08
C ARG A 101 9.99 -11.13 -6.65
N PHE A 102 9.84 -10.76 -7.92
CA PHE A 102 10.75 -9.84 -8.60
C PHE A 102 10.72 -8.45 -7.97
N ALA A 103 9.54 -7.93 -7.62
CA ALA A 103 9.42 -6.65 -6.93
C ALA A 103 10.15 -6.65 -5.57
N LEU A 104 9.96 -7.70 -4.78
CA LEU A 104 10.66 -7.88 -3.49
C LEU A 104 12.17 -8.04 -3.65
N PHE A 105 12.60 -8.79 -4.66
CA PHE A 105 14.02 -8.92 -5.00
C PHE A 105 14.63 -7.54 -5.31
N MET A 106 13.94 -6.73 -6.11
CA MET A 106 14.38 -5.36 -6.43
C MET A 106 14.43 -4.47 -5.18
N CYS A 107 13.46 -4.58 -4.27
CA CYS A 107 13.51 -3.88 -2.98
C CYS A 107 14.77 -4.24 -2.19
N ARG A 108 15.08 -5.54 -2.08
CA ARG A 108 16.29 -6.02 -1.40
C ARG A 108 17.57 -5.53 -2.07
N LEU A 109 17.66 -5.64 -3.40
CA LEU A 109 18.81 -5.19 -4.19
C LEU A 109 19.06 -3.68 -4.04
N ARG A 110 18.00 -2.88 -3.87
CA ARG A 110 18.08 -1.43 -3.71
C ARG A 110 18.13 -0.97 -2.25
N GLY A 111 18.10 -1.89 -1.28
CA GLY A 111 18.05 -1.54 0.15
C GLY A 111 16.83 -0.69 0.49
N ILE A 112 15.66 -1.07 -0.05
CA ILE A 112 14.37 -0.47 0.26
C ILE A 112 13.62 -1.44 1.15
N SER A 113 13.16 -0.96 2.31
CA SER A 113 12.26 -1.69 3.21
C SER A 113 10.83 -1.51 2.71
N PRO A 114 10.20 -2.55 2.13
CA PRO A 114 8.88 -2.40 1.54
C PRO A 114 7.79 -2.29 2.61
N SER A 115 6.84 -1.38 2.41
CA SER A 115 5.55 -1.31 3.09
C SER A 115 4.49 -2.02 2.24
N LEU A 116 3.59 -2.79 2.87
CA LEU A 116 2.51 -3.50 2.18
C LEU A 116 1.15 -2.93 2.61
N LEU A 117 0.37 -2.45 1.64
CA LEU A 117 -0.99 -1.99 1.85
C LEU A 117 -1.97 -3.16 1.71
N LEU A 118 -2.89 -3.25 2.67
CA LEU A 118 -3.94 -4.26 2.77
C LEU A 118 -5.30 -3.55 2.77
N HIS A 119 -6.23 -4.01 1.94
CA HIS A 119 -7.62 -3.58 1.94
C HIS A 119 -8.52 -4.72 2.38
N PRO A 120 -9.69 -4.46 2.99
CA PRO A 120 -10.66 -5.51 3.28
C PRO A 120 -11.00 -6.38 2.06
N LEU A 121 -11.10 -5.76 0.87
CA LEU A 121 -11.39 -6.45 -0.40
C LEU A 121 -10.25 -7.34 -0.91
N ASP A 122 -9.06 -7.28 -0.32
CA ASP A 122 -8.01 -8.26 -0.59
C ASP A 122 -8.34 -9.62 0.01
N CYS A 123 -9.27 -9.69 0.98
CA CYS A 123 -9.71 -10.92 1.64
C CYS A 123 -11.17 -11.31 1.34
N LEU A 124 -11.95 -10.43 0.71
CA LEU A 124 -13.37 -10.65 0.38
C LEU A 124 -13.57 -10.84 -1.12
N GLY A 125 -14.40 -11.79 -1.53
CA GLY A 125 -14.81 -12.00 -2.92
C GLY A 125 -16.21 -11.44 -3.21
N GLY A 126 -16.63 -11.53 -4.47
CA GLY A 126 -18.01 -11.18 -4.86
C GLY A 126 -19.06 -12.14 -4.28
N ASP A 127 -18.62 -13.30 -3.77
CA ASP A 127 -19.43 -14.23 -2.98
C ASP A 127 -19.66 -13.75 -1.54
N ASP A 128 -18.80 -12.89 -1.00
CA ASP A 128 -18.97 -12.29 0.32
C ASP A 128 -19.73 -10.96 0.26
N GLU A 129 -19.38 -10.11 -0.71
CA GLU A 129 -19.91 -8.75 -0.84
C GLU A 129 -20.30 -8.43 -2.30
N PRO A 130 -21.50 -8.85 -2.74
CA PRO A 130 -21.95 -8.70 -4.13
C PRO A 130 -21.99 -7.25 -4.60
N ASP A 131 -22.36 -6.31 -3.74
CA ASP A 131 -22.49 -4.89 -4.07
C ASP A 131 -21.14 -4.25 -4.43
N LEU A 132 -20.03 -4.86 -4.01
CA LEU A 132 -18.67 -4.40 -4.31
C LEU A 132 -18.03 -5.17 -5.47
N SER A 133 -18.77 -6.00 -6.20
CA SER A 133 -18.26 -6.83 -7.32
C SER A 133 -17.61 -6.05 -8.47
N PHE A 134 -17.82 -4.74 -8.55
CA PHE A 134 -17.17 -3.87 -9.53
C PHE A 134 -15.70 -3.56 -9.20
N PHE A 135 -15.23 -3.85 -7.99
CA PHE A 135 -13.84 -3.67 -7.62
C PHE A 135 -12.93 -4.73 -8.27
N PRO A 136 -11.64 -4.41 -8.50
CA PRO A 136 -10.66 -5.37 -9.02
C PRO A 136 -10.61 -6.66 -8.20
N ALA A 137 -10.36 -7.79 -8.87
CA ALA A 137 -10.25 -9.11 -8.27
C ALA A 137 -11.51 -9.68 -7.61
N MET A 138 -12.65 -8.98 -7.61
CA MET A 138 -13.88 -9.46 -6.95
C MET A 138 -14.57 -10.64 -7.66
N GLN A 139 -14.13 -11.02 -8.87
CA GLN A 139 -14.58 -12.27 -9.50
C GLN A 139 -13.96 -13.52 -8.84
N MET A 140 -12.91 -13.35 -8.03
CA MET A 140 -12.36 -14.41 -7.21
C MET A 140 -13.23 -14.62 -5.96
N LYS A 141 -13.40 -15.88 -5.55
CA LYS A 141 -14.00 -16.22 -4.26
C LYS A 141 -13.14 -15.72 -3.10
N GLY A 142 -13.76 -15.30 -1.99
CA GLY A 142 -13.05 -14.83 -0.79
C GLY A 142 -12.02 -15.85 -0.30
N ALA A 143 -12.42 -17.12 -0.19
CA ALA A 143 -11.53 -18.20 0.21
C ALA A 143 -10.29 -18.35 -0.70
N ASP A 144 -10.43 -18.10 -2.00
CA ASP A 144 -9.32 -18.17 -2.96
C ASP A 144 -8.36 -16.99 -2.81
N LYS A 145 -8.91 -15.80 -2.55
CA LYS A 145 -8.10 -14.61 -2.22
C LYS A 145 -7.32 -14.81 -0.94
N VAL A 146 -7.95 -15.28 0.13
CA VAL A 146 -7.28 -15.54 1.43
C VAL A 146 -6.12 -16.53 1.27
N ARG A 147 -6.29 -17.61 0.51
CA ARG A 147 -5.20 -18.55 0.21
C ARG A 147 -4.04 -17.86 -0.51
N LEU A 148 -4.33 -17.10 -1.56
CA LEU A 148 -3.29 -16.38 -2.30
C LEU A 148 -2.60 -15.29 -1.47
N VAL A 149 -3.35 -14.51 -0.69
CA VAL A 149 -2.79 -13.51 0.23
C VAL A 149 -1.85 -14.18 1.23
N THR A 150 -2.25 -15.32 1.79
CA THR A 150 -1.41 -16.10 2.72
C THR A 150 -0.09 -16.52 2.06
N GLU A 151 -0.13 -17.03 0.83
CA GLU A 151 1.07 -17.41 0.07
C GLU A 151 1.98 -16.20 -0.23
N VAL A 152 1.39 -15.04 -0.57
CA VAL A 152 2.11 -13.81 -0.87
C VAL A 152 2.74 -13.22 0.38
N LEU A 153 2.04 -13.24 1.52
CA LEU A 153 2.56 -12.81 2.82
C LEU A 153 3.66 -13.76 3.33
N ALA A 154 3.52 -15.07 3.14
CA ALA A 154 4.57 -16.03 3.45
C ALA A 154 5.86 -15.71 2.65
N LEU A 155 5.72 -15.45 1.35
CA LEU A 155 6.83 -15.01 0.51
C LEU A 155 7.44 -13.69 1.01
N PHE A 156 6.62 -12.70 1.35
CA PHE A 156 7.07 -11.42 1.90
C PHE A 156 7.91 -11.63 3.18
N SER A 157 7.39 -12.43 4.12
CA SER A 157 8.06 -12.74 5.39
C SER A 157 9.33 -13.59 5.24
N SER A 158 9.45 -14.37 4.16
CA SER A 158 10.67 -15.13 3.85
C SER A 158 11.84 -14.23 3.40
N MET A 159 11.55 -13.01 2.95
CA MET A 159 12.55 -12.08 2.41
C MET A 159 12.82 -10.89 3.34
N PHE A 160 11.84 -10.51 4.18
CA PHE A 160 11.90 -9.34 5.05
C PHE A 160 11.33 -9.64 6.43
N ARG A 161 11.87 -8.96 7.45
CA ARG A 161 11.28 -8.93 8.80
C ARG A 161 10.00 -8.10 8.77
N VAL A 162 8.87 -8.71 9.08
CA VAL A 162 7.56 -8.04 9.12
C VAL A 162 7.30 -7.47 10.50
N VAL A 163 6.98 -6.19 10.57
CA VAL A 163 6.75 -5.45 11.83
C VAL A 163 5.58 -4.47 11.67
N PRO A 164 4.94 -4.04 12.77
CA PRO A 164 3.99 -2.94 12.71
C PRO A 164 4.63 -1.65 12.17
N MET A 165 3.86 -0.83 11.46
CA MET A 165 4.37 0.42 10.87
C MET A 165 4.98 1.39 11.90
N ARG A 166 4.48 1.40 13.14
CA ARG A 166 5.06 2.20 14.23
C ARG A 166 6.47 1.73 14.62
N GLU A 167 6.70 0.43 14.70
CA GLU A 167 8.04 -0.13 14.94
C GLU A 167 8.97 0.19 13.77
N HIS A 168 8.47 0.05 12.53
CA HIS A 168 9.25 0.42 11.35
C HIS A 168 9.67 1.91 11.38
N ALA A 169 8.74 2.81 11.70
CA ALA A 169 9.01 4.24 11.84
C ALA A 169 10.07 4.53 12.92
N ARG A 170 9.98 3.90 14.08
CA ARG A 170 10.96 4.03 15.17
C ARG A 170 12.35 3.55 14.73
N ALA A 171 12.43 2.40 14.06
CA ALA A 171 13.68 1.86 13.55
C ALA A 171 14.34 2.80 12.53
N VAL A 172 13.55 3.41 11.64
CA VAL A 172 14.02 4.41 10.66
C VAL A 172 14.54 5.67 11.36
N LEU A 173 13.91 6.10 12.46
CA LEU A 173 14.32 7.25 13.26
C LEU A 173 15.46 6.95 14.24
N GLY A 174 15.95 5.70 14.30
CA GLY A 174 16.98 5.29 15.26
C GLY A 174 16.49 5.25 16.72
N GLN A 175 15.18 5.15 16.94
CA GLN A 175 14.59 5.08 18.28
C GLN A 175 14.48 3.63 18.77
N PRO A 176 14.80 3.34 20.04
CA PRO A 176 14.67 1.99 20.60
C PRO A 176 13.20 1.57 20.70
N ASP A 177 12.95 0.26 20.60
CA ASP A 177 11.63 -0.31 20.85
C ASP A 177 11.22 -0.09 22.30
N GLN A 178 10.38 0.91 22.56
CA GLN A 178 9.55 0.88 23.76
C GLN A 178 8.57 -0.27 23.61
N LYS A 179 8.81 -1.36 24.34
CA LYS A 179 7.80 -2.39 24.63
C LYS A 179 6.50 -1.66 24.95
N LEU A 180 5.39 -2.04 24.30
CA LEU A 180 4.08 -1.52 24.66
C LEU A 180 3.91 -1.74 26.16
N SER A 181 3.95 -0.65 26.93
CA SER A 181 3.51 -0.66 28.31
C SER A 181 2.02 -0.99 28.27
N THR A 182 1.67 -2.21 28.68
CA THR A 182 0.28 -2.67 28.81
C THR A 182 -0.45 -2.01 29.98
N THR A 183 0.15 -1.02 30.64
CA THR A 183 -0.52 -0.26 31.70
C THR A 183 -1.56 0.66 31.07
N PRO A 184 -2.87 0.46 31.33
CA PRO A 184 -3.89 1.40 30.92
C PRO A 184 -3.56 2.76 31.55
N GLN A 185 -3.53 3.82 30.74
CA GLN A 185 -3.55 5.15 31.34
C GLN A 185 -4.90 5.33 32.05
N PRO A 186 -4.91 5.75 33.32
CA PRO A 186 -6.16 6.01 34.01
C PRO A 186 -6.89 7.14 33.30
N THR A 187 -8.11 6.85 32.82
CA THR A 187 -9.07 7.85 32.38
C THR A 187 -9.40 8.75 33.56
N THR A 188 -8.89 9.97 33.55
CA THR A 188 -9.43 11.05 34.36
C THR A 188 -10.78 11.45 33.79
N VAL A 189 -11.82 11.25 34.61
CA VAL A 189 -13.20 11.70 34.42
C VAL A 189 -13.27 13.22 34.52
#